data_AF-X6FW22-F1
#
_entry.id   AF-X6FW22-F1
#
_cell.length_a   1.000
_cell.length_b   1.000
_cell.length_c   1.000
_cell.angle_alpha   90.00
_cell.angle_beta   90.00
_cell.angle_gamma   90.00
#
_symmetry.space_group_name_H-M   'P 1'
#
loop_
_entity.id
_entity.type
_entity.pdbx_description
1 polymer ?
#
loop_
_entity_poly.entity_id
_entity_poly.type
_entity_poly.pdbx_seq_one_letter_code
_entity_poly.pdbx_strand_id
1 'polypeptide(L)'
;MDSFEINKLIGGLLGTVFVVFSVGIISDALFASPAPEKPGYAIEATEEPAEGGPAAPAEAKPIADLLANANVEAGASVFKKCQACHTGEKGGPNKVGPDLWDIVDRPIAEHAGFAYSAGMKEFSKGGAEKWTYDHLNSFLLSPKKLVKGTAMGFAGLPKDEDRANVIAYLRTLSDNPKPLPTPGASAENAAAPAEGAAPAKPAEGAAPAAPAPAAAAPAPAPAQ
;
A
#
# COMPACT_ATOMS: atom_id res chain seq x y z
N MET A 1 41.63 2.10 -56.51
CA MET A 1 41.84 3.30 -55.67
C MET A 1 43.34 3.46 -55.46
N ASP A 2 43.86 4.67 -55.66
CA ASP A 2 45.25 4.98 -55.35
C ASP A 2 45.49 4.94 -53.83
N SER A 3 46.68 4.50 -53.42
CA SER A 3 47.05 4.38 -51.99
C SER A 3 46.86 5.69 -51.22
N PHE A 4 46.94 6.84 -51.90
CA PHE A 4 46.71 8.15 -51.31
C PHE A 4 45.24 8.39 -50.93
N GLU A 5 44.30 7.94 -51.76
CA GLU A 5 42.86 8.05 -51.48
C GLU A 5 42.43 7.04 -50.40
N ILE A 6 43.02 5.83 -50.40
CA ILE A 6 42.80 4.83 -49.34
C ILE A 6 43.29 5.36 -47.98
N ASN A 7 44.48 5.95 -47.92
CA ASN A 7 45.03 6.52 -46.69
C ASN A 7 44.21 7.70 -46.15
N LYS A 8 43.62 8.53 -47.03
CA LYS A 8 42.72 9.62 -46.63
C LYS A 8 41.40 9.10 -46.07
N LEU A 9 40.83 8.07 -46.68
CA LEU A 9 39.61 7.42 -46.18
C LEU A 9 39.85 6.74 -44.83
N ILE A 10 40.97 6.02 -44.68
CA ILE A 10 41.36 5.38 -43.41
C ILE A 10 41.63 6.45 -42.35
N GLY A 11 42.35 7.52 -42.69
CA GLY A 11 42.64 8.64 -41.78
C GLY A 11 41.37 9.37 -41.32
N GLY A 12 40.42 9.61 -42.23
CA GLY A 12 39.11 10.17 -41.91
C GLY A 12 38.29 9.27 -40.98
N LEU A 13 38.25 7.97 -41.27
CA LEU A 13 37.56 6.98 -40.43
C LEU A 13 38.17 6.93 -39.02
N LEU A 14 39.49 6.79 -38.92
CA LEU A 14 40.20 6.72 -37.64
C LEU A 14 40.07 8.02 -36.84
N GLY A 15 40.16 9.18 -37.48
CA GLY A 15 39.94 10.47 -36.83
C GLY A 15 38.52 10.61 -36.28
N THR A 16 37.52 10.15 -37.02
CA THR A 16 36.12 10.18 -36.57
C THR A 16 35.90 9.25 -35.37
N VAL A 17 36.45 8.04 -35.41
CA VAL A 17 36.38 7.09 -34.29
C VAL A 17 37.09 7.64 -33.06
N PHE A 18 38.27 8.25 -33.23
CA PHE A 18 39.02 8.85 -32.12
C PHE A 18 38.23 9.97 -31.42
N VAL A 19 37.58 10.85 -32.19
CA VAL A 19 36.76 11.92 -31.63
C VAL A 19 35.55 11.36 -30.87
N VAL A 20 34.83 10.38 -31.43
CA VAL A 20 33.67 9.77 -30.78
C VAL A 20 34.06 9.07 -29.48
N PHE A 21 35.16 8.30 -29.48
CA PHE A 21 35.66 7.66 -28.26
C PHE A 21 36.11 8.69 -27.22
N SER A 22 36.80 9.75 -27.63
CA SER A 22 37.28 10.80 -26.72
C SER A 22 36.12 11.52 -26.03
N VAL A 23 35.07 11.87 -26.78
CA VAL A 23 33.86 12.49 -26.22
C VAL A 23 33.13 11.55 -25.27
N GLY A 24 33.05 10.25 -25.59
CA GLY A 24 32.49 9.23 -24.70
C GLY A 24 33.25 9.11 -23.39
N ILE A 25 34.58 9.00 -23.43
CA ILE A 25 35.44 8.89 -22.24
C ILE A 25 35.35 10.16 -21.38
N ILE A 26 35.36 11.35 -21.99
CA ILE A 26 35.22 12.62 -21.26
C ILE A 26 33.82 12.70 -20.62
N SER A 27 32.78 12.26 -21.31
CA SER A 27 31.42 12.23 -20.76
C SER A 27 31.33 11.26 -19.58
N ASP A 28 31.90 10.06 -19.70
CA ASP A 28 31.92 9.09 -18.61
C ASP A 28 32.71 9.63 -17.41
N ALA A 29 33.86 10.27 -17.64
CA ALA A 29 34.65 10.90 -16.58
C ALA A 29 33.94 12.07 -15.90
N LEU A 30 33.17 12.87 -16.65
CA LEU A 30 32.42 14.02 -16.10
C LEU A 30 31.11 13.61 -15.41
N PHE A 31 30.45 12.56 -15.89
CA PHE A 31 29.16 12.08 -15.39
C PHE A 31 29.25 10.80 -14.55
N ALA A 32 30.47 10.33 -14.26
CA ALA A 32 30.74 9.25 -13.33
C ALA A 32 30.10 9.58 -11.99
N SER A 33 28.94 8.97 -11.73
CA SER A 33 28.31 8.97 -10.43
C SER A 33 28.87 7.77 -9.69
N PRO A 34 29.88 7.94 -8.80
CA PRO A 34 30.39 6.82 -8.02
C PRO A 34 29.24 6.25 -7.20
N ALA A 35 29.02 4.95 -7.32
CA ALA A 35 28.13 4.26 -6.40
C ALA A 35 28.60 4.58 -4.96
N PRO A 36 27.70 5.00 -4.06
CA PRO A 36 28.11 5.41 -2.73
C PRO A 36 28.78 4.23 -2.01
N GLU A 37 30.01 4.43 -1.52
CA GLU A 37 30.77 3.41 -0.79
C GLU A 37 30.04 2.89 0.46
N LYS A 38 29.03 3.63 0.93
CA LYS A 38 28.10 3.18 1.96
C LYS A 38 26.67 3.34 1.42
N PRO A 39 25.96 2.24 1.15
CA PRO A 39 24.52 2.28 0.92
C PRO A 39 23.86 3.01 2.09
N GLY A 40 22.90 3.90 1.83
CA GLY A 40 22.18 4.65 2.88
C GLY A 40 21.39 3.77 3.88
N TYR A 41 21.45 2.45 3.74
CA TYR A 41 21.04 1.45 4.73
C TYR A 41 21.97 0.23 4.60
N ALA A 42 22.64 -0.14 5.69
CA ALA A 42 23.37 -1.40 5.79
C ALA A 42 22.37 -2.57 5.76
N ILE A 43 22.45 -3.38 4.70
CA ILE A 43 21.91 -4.73 4.66
C ILE A 43 23.08 -5.61 5.08
N GLU A 44 23.09 -6.06 6.33
CA GLU A 44 23.91 -7.22 6.70
C GLU A 44 23.19 -8.45 6.15
N ALA A 45 23.51 -8.80 4.91
CA ALA A 45 23.25 -10.11 4.36
C ALA A 45 24.55 -10.90 4.52
N THR A 46 24.55 -11.85 5.46
CA THR A 46 25.35 -13.07 5.30
C THR A 46 24.94 -13.68 3.95
N GLU A 47 25.91 -13.79 3.04
CA GLU A 47 25.77 -14.60 1.83
C GLU A 47 25.71 -16.08 2.23
N GLU A 48 24.61 -16.74 1.88
CA GLU A 48 24.63 -18.13 1.43
C GLU A 48 23.63 -18.28 0.27
N PRO A 49 23.88 -19.24 -0.64
CA PRO A 49 23.82 -19.01 -2.08
C PRO A 49 22.42 -19.08 -2.68
N ALA A 50 22.33 -18.57 -3.90
CA ALA A 50 21.19 -18.73 -4.78
C ALA A 50 20.85 -20.21 -4.98
N GLU A 51 19.65 -20.62 -4.57
CA GLU A 51 18.95 -21.75 -5.17
C GLU A 51 17.54 -21.32 -5.60
N GLY A 52 17.31 -21.44 -6.89
CA GLY A 52 16.00 -21.33 -7.50
C GLY A 52 15.13 -22.51 -7.08
N GLY A 53 14.06 -22.19 -6.38
CA GLY A 53 12.95 -23.08 -6.03
C GLY A 53 11.92 -22.23 -5.27
N PRO A 54 10.61 -22.50 -5.39
CA PRO A 54 9.61 -21.67 -4.73
C PRO A 54 9.82 -21.76 -3.21
N ALA A 55 10.37 -20.68 -2.65
CA ALA A 55 10.60 -20.54 -1.24
C ALA A 55 9.25 -20.66 -0.51
N ALA A 56 9.13 -21.68 0.33
CA ALA A 56 8.14 -21.70 1.39
C ALA A 56 8.26 -20.40 2.20
N PRO A 57 7.16 -19.81 2.67
CA PRO A 57 7.23 -18.55 3.42
C PRO A 57 8.16 -18.74 4.62
N ALA A 58 9.20 -17.91 4.71
CA ALA A 58 9.94 -17.76 5.94
C ALA A 58 8.91 -17.52 7.05
N GLU A 59 8.92 -18.37 8.09
CA GLU A 59 8.07 -18.18 9.27
C GLU A 59 8.43 -16.84 9.90
N ALA A 60 7.68 -15.81 9.52
CA ALA A 60 7.76 -14.50 10.14
C ALA A 60 7.32 -14.66 11.59
N LYS A 61 8.13 -14.16 12.52
CA LYS A 61 7.75 -14.06 13.93
C LYS A 61 6.36 -13.39 13.99
N PRO A 62 5.40 -13.94 14.76
CA PRO A 62 4.10 -13.33 14.93
C PRO A 62 4.24 -11.86 15.31
N ILE A 63 3.49 -10.97 14.66
CA ILE A 63 3.58 -9.52 14.95
C ILE A 63 3.29 -9.23 16.42
N ALA A 64 2.50 -10.06 17.09
CA ALA A 64 2.23 -9.98 18.52
C ALA A 64 3.51 -10.04 19.37
N ASP A 65 4.45 -10.92 19.02
CA ASP A 65 5.71 -11.09 19.76
C ASP A 65 6.65 -9.90 19.51
N LEU A 66 6.65 -9.38 18.29
CA LEU A 66 7.44 -8.21 17.92
C LEU A 66 6.90 -6.93 18.58
N LEU A 67 5.58 -6.78 18.67
CA LEU A 67 4.93 -5.62 19.29
C LEU A 67 5.16 -5.53 20.80
N ALA A 68 5.39 -6.66 21.48
CA ALA A 68 5.71 -6.68 22.91
C ALA A 68 7.00 -5.91 23.25
N ASN A 69 7.93 -5.81 22.29
CA ASN A 69 9.22 -5.14 22.43
C ASN A 69 9.35 -3.89 21.53
N ALA A 70 8.24 -3.42 20.95
CA ALA A 70 8.26 -2.29 20.03
C ALA A 70 8.54 -0.96 20.75
N ASN A 71 9.29 -0.09 20.09
CA ASN A 71 9.62 1.25 20.54
C ASN A 71 8.86 2.31 19.70
N VAL A 72 8.02 3.10 20.37
CA VAL A 72 7.14 4.09 19.72
C VAL A 72 7.93 5.26 19.14
N GLU A 73 8.98 5.72 19.81
CA GLU A 73 9.82 6.84 19.38
C GLU A 73 10.65 6.47 18.13
N ALA A 74 11.15 5.23 18.09
CA ALA A 74 11.75 4.65 16.90
C ALA A 74 10.71 4.54 15.78
N GLY A 75 9.47 4.14 16.13
CA GLY A 75 8.34 4.08 15.20
C GLY A 75 8.01 5.43 14.57
N ALA A 76 8.01 6.50 15.36
CA ALA A 76 7.85 7.87 14.87
C ALA A 76 8.97 8.26 13.88
N SER A 77 10.20 7.79 14.12
CA SER A 77 11.31 8.00 13.20
C SER A 77 11.14 7.23 11.89
N VAL A 78 10.64 5.98 11.95
CA VAL A 78 10.29 5.21 10.74
C VAL A 78 9.15 5.88 9.98
N PHE A 79 8.14 6.41 10.68
CA PHE A 79 6.98 7.08 10.08
C PHE A 79 7.35 8.32 9.25
N LYS A 80 8.53 8.94 9.48
CA LYS A 80 9.05 10.00 8.61
C LYS A 80 9.15 9.57 7.13
N LYS A 81 9.37 8.27 6.86
CA LYS A 81 9.34 7.69 5.50
C LYS A 81 7.94 7.74 4.86
N CYS A 82 6.89 7.86 5.66
CA CYS A 82 5.48 7.87 5.25
C CYS A 82 4.92 9.30 5.09
N GLN A 83 5.49 10.28 5.80
CA GLN A 83 4.98 11.66 5.91
C GLN A 83 4.92 12.45 4.59
N ALA A 84 5.72 12.06 3.60
CA ALA A 84 5.65 12.65 2.26
C ALA A 84 4.30 12.36 1.58
N CYS A 85 3.72 11.19 1.84
CA CYS A 85 2.49 10.74 1.20
C CYS A 85 1.28 10.72 2.14
N HIS A 86 1.50 10.70 3.46
CA HIS A 86 0.44 10.58 4.45
C HIS A 86 0.53 11.68 5.50
N THR A 87 -0.59 11.92 6.16
CA THR A 87 -0.63 12.61 7.46
C THR A 87 -1.05 11.61 8.54
N GLY A 88 -0.74 11.94 9.78
CA GLY A 88 -1.14 11.22 10.98
C GLY A 88 -1.87 12.14 11.95
N GLU A 89 -2.43 13.23 11.43
CA GLU A 89 -3.14 14.25 12.20
C GLU A 89 -4.63 13.95 12.16
N LYS A 90 -5.32 14.06 13.30
CA LYS A 90 -6.75 13.84 13.38
C LYS A 90 -7.52 14.76 12.43
N GLY A 91 -8.14 14.17 11.41
CA GLY A 91 -8.87 14.93 10.38
C GLY A 91 -7.96 15.72 9.45
N GLY A 92 -6.69 15.32 9.33
CA GLY A 92 -5.73 15.91 8.42
C GLY A 92 -6.09 15.69 6.95
N PRO A 93 -5.43 16.41 6.02
CA PRO A 93 -5.72 16.30 4.60
C PRO A 93 -5.27 14.96 4.00
N ASN A 94 -6.06 14.46 3.04
CA ASN A 94 -5.58 13.46 2.09
C ASN A 94 -4.47 14.08 1.22
N LYS A 95 -3.31 13.42 1.15
CA LYS A 95 -2.18 13.81 0.29
C LYS A 95 -2.13 12.86 -0.90
N VAL A 96 -0.93 12.38 -1.26
CA VAL A 96 -0.75 11.29 -2.25
C VAL A 96 -1.42 9.99 -1.75
N GLY A 97 -1.41 9.77 -0.44
CA GLY A 97 -2.15 8.72 0.25
C GLY A 97 -3.18 9.29 1.23
N PRO A 98 -4.09 8.45 1.76
CA PRO A 98 -5.10 8.87 2.71
C PRO A 98 -4.51 9.24 4.07
N ASP A 99 -5.24 9.98 4.89
CA ASP A 99 -4.88 10.18 6.30
C ASP A 99 -4.85 8.84 7.07
N LEU A 100 -3.87 8.69 7.96
CA LEU A 100 -3.59 7.49 8.74
C LEU A 100 -4.05 7.59 10.20
N TRP A 101 -4.74 8.67 10.60
CA TRP A 101 -5.41 8.71 11.89
C TRP A 101 -6.40 7.54 12.04
N ASP A 102 -6.36 6.89 13.19
CA ASP A 102 -7.15 5.71 13.58
C ASP A 102 -7.10 4.59 12.52
N ILE A 103 -5.92 4.32 11.96
CA ILE A 103 -5.75 3.29 10.92
C ILE A 103 -5.92 1.86 11.44
N VAL A 104 -5.54 1.58 12.69
CA VAL A 104 -5.58 0.22 13.26
C VAL A 104 -7.03 -0.24 13.42
N ASP A 105 -7.36 -1.41 12.86
CA ASP A 105 -8.71 -1.98 12.72
C ASP A 105 -9.68 -1.18 11.83
N ARG A 106 -9.21 -0.14 11.14
CA ARG A 106 -10.03 0.58 10.16
C ARG A 106 -10.32 -0.31 8.96
N PRO A 107 -11.55 -0.30 8.41
CA PRO A 107 -11.84 -0.97 7.15
C PRO A 107 -10.90 -0.51 6.03
N ILE A 108 -10.40 -1.47 5.27
CA ILE A 108 -9.46 -1.20 4.18
C ILE A 108 -10.20 -0.50 3.04
N ALA A 109 -9.55 0.51 2.43
CA ALA A 109 -10.09 1.27 1.30
C ALA A 109 -11.35 2.13 1.58
N GLU A 110 -11.61 2.47 2.85
CA GLU A 110 -12.84 3.20 3.26
C GLU A 110 -12.60 4.62 3.80
N HIS A 111 -11.38 5.18 3.70
CA HIS A 111 -11.16 6.56 4.15
C HIS A 111 -11.88 7.55 3.23
N ALA A 112 -12.74 8.38 3.83
CA ALA A 112 -13.59 9.32 3.11
C ALA A 112 -12.77 10.30 2.26
N GLY A 113 -13.25 10.56 1.04
CA GLY A 113 -12.64 11.54 0.14
C GLY A 113 -11.30 11.12 -0.46
N PHE A 114 -10.86 9.86 -0.30
CA PHE A 114 -9.67 9.34 -0.98
C PHE A 114 -10.03 8.36 -2.09
N ALA A 115 -9.37 8.51 -3.26
CA ALA A 115 -9.57 7.63 -4.40
C ALA A 115 -8.58 6.45 -4.37
N TYR A 116 -9.04 5.28 -3.95
CA TYR A 116 -8.23 4.07 -3.91
C TYR A 116 -8.03 3.40 -5.28
N SER A 117 -6.86 2.79 -5.48
CA SER A 117 -6.57 1.91 -6.63
C SER A 117 -7.49 0.69 -6.67
N ALA A 118 -7.76 0.16 -7.87
CA ALA A 118 -8.57 -1.04 -8.06
C ALA A 118 -8.09 -2.22 -7.19
N GLY A 119 -6.78 -2.49 -7.16
CA GLY A 119 -6.22 -3.58 -6.37
C GLY A 119 -6.47 -3.45 -4.86
N MET A 120 -6.47 -2.22 -4.33
CA MET A 120 -6.76 -1.99 -2.91
C MET A 120 -8.25 -2.17 -2.57
N LYS A 121 -9.14 -1.79 -3.49
CA LYS A 121 -10.59 -2.02 -3.34
C LYS A 121 -10.95 -3.50 -3.43
N GLU A 122 -10.27 -4.24 -4.31
CA GLU A 122 -10.44 -5.70 -4.39
C GLU A 122 -9.92 -6.38 -3.12
N PHE A 123 -8.74 -5.97 -2.64
CA PHE A 123 -8.17 -6.50 -1.40
C PHE A 123 -9.07 -6.24 -0.17
N SER A 124 -9.81 -5.12 -0.13
CA SER A 124 -10.71 -4.85 0.99
C SER A 124 -11.94 -5.75 1.04
N LYS A 125 -12.25 -6.50 -0.03
CA LYS A 125 -13.47 -7.32 -0.19
C LYS A 125 -14.74 -6.54 0.14
N GLY A 126 -14.83 -5.30 -0.34
CA GLY A 126 -15.97 -4.42 -0.08
C GLY A 126 -16.01 -3.87 1.35
N GLY A 127 -14.84 -3.68 1.97
CA GLY A 127 -14.70 -3.16 3.33
C GLY A 127 -14.85 -4.22 4.44
N ALA A 128 -14.97 -5.50 4.08
CA ALA A 128 -15.00 -6.60 5.04
C ALA A 128 -13.63 -6.79 5.73
N GLU A 129 -12.55 -6.55 5.00
CA GLU A 129 -11.19 -6.63 5.54
C GLU A 129 -10.82 -5.35 6.29
N LYS A 130 -10.07 -5.52 7.39
CA LYS A 130 -9.60 -4.43 8.25
C LYS A 130 -8.08 -4.38 8.31
N TRP A 131 -7.53 -3.21 8.61
CA TRP A 131 -6.12 -3.02 8.94
C TRP A 131 -5.78 -3.57 10.33
N THR A 132 -5.86 -4.88 10.49
CA THR A 132 -5.37 -5.59 11.67
C THR A 132 -3.85 -5.43 11.78
N TYR A 133 -3.28 -5.75 12.95
CA TYR A 133 -1.83 -5.75 13.15
C TYR A 133 -1.10 -6.64 12.13
N ASP A 134 -1.64 -7.82 11.84
CA ASP A 134 -1.09 -8.75 10.84
C ASP A 134 -1.17 -8.17 9.43
N HIS A 135 -2.32 -7.62 9.02
CA HIS A 135 -2.45 -7.00 7.70
C HIS A 135 -1.52 -5.81 7.53
N LEU A 136 -1.38 -4.96 8.55
CA LEU A 136 -0.42 -3.85 8.54
C LEU A 136 1.01 -4.36 8.41
N ASN A 137 1.38 -5.39 9.17
CA ASN A 137 2.71 -6.01 9.10
C ASN A 137 3.03 -6.57 7.71
N SER A 138 2.12 -7.40 7.16
CA SER A 138 2.29 -7.98 5.83
C SER A 138 2.30 -6.93 4.72
N PHE A 139 1.45 -5.91 4.82
CA PHE A 139 1.39 -4.85 3.83
C PHE A 139 2.65 -3.98 3.87
N LEU A 140 3.12 -3.60 5.07
CA LEU A 140 4.33 -2.81 5.21
C LEU A 140 5.59 -3.58 4.84
N LEU A 141 5.61 -4.91 4.94
CA LEU A 141 6.72 -5.74 4.45
C LEU A 141 6.91 -5.57 2.94
N SER A 142 5.84 -5.65 2.16
CA SER A 142 5.90 -5.39 0.72
C SER A 142 4.52 -5.09 0.12
N PRO A 143 4.15 -3.80 -0.02
CA PRO A 143 2.80 -3.40 -0.44
C PRO A 143 2.38 -3.99 -1.79
N LYS A 144 3.29 -3.97 -2.77
CA LYS A 144 3.02 -4.45 -4.13
C LYS A 144 2.94 -5.98 -4.23
N LYS A 145 3.56 -6.71 -3.30
CA LYS A 145 3.47 -8.18 -3.24
C LYS A 145 2.14 -8.61 -2.63
N LEU A 146 1.70 -7.95 -1.57
CA LEU A 146 0.42 -8.27 -0.92
C LEU A 146 -0.77 -7.81 -1.75
N VAL A 147 -0.75 -6.56 -2.21
CA VAL A 147 -1.86 -5.95 -2.96
C VAL A 147 -1.40 -5.65 -4.38
N LYS A 148 -1.66 -6.60 -5.28
CA LYS A 148 -1.36 -6.44 -6.71
C LYS A 148 -2.13 -5.23 -7.27
N GLY A 149 -1.43 -4.34 -7.96
CA GLY A 149 -2.02 -3.13 -8.51
C GLY A 149 -2.31 -2.02 -7.49
N THR A 150 -1.74 -2.09 -6.28
CA THR A 150 -1.76 -0.95 -5.36
C THR A 150 -1.09 0.28 -5.99
N ALA A 151 -1.68 1.46 -5.80
CA ALA A 151 -1.07 2.73 -6.20
C ALA A 151 0.06 3.17 -5.25
N MET A 152 0.23 2.50 -4.11
CA MET A 152 1.30 2.83 -3.16
C MET A 152 2.68 2.43 -3.72
N GLY A 153 3.44 3.43 -4.17
CA GLY A 153 4.79 3.27 -4.72
C GLY A 153 5.90 3.01 -3.69
N PHE A 154 5.60 2.37 -2.56
CA PHE A 154 6.55 2.13 -1.48
C PHE A 154 7.19 0.74 -1.60
N ALA A 155 8.51 0.65 -1.36
CA ALA A 155 9.26 -0.60 -1.48
C ALA A 155 8.94 -1.61 -0.37
N GLY A 156 8.57 -1.12 0.82
CA GLY A 156 8.36 -1.92 2.03
C GLY A 156 9.43 -1.69 3.10
N LEU A 157 9.21 -2.28 4.26
CA LEU A 157 10.07 -2.27 5.44
C LEU A 157 10.54 -3.71 5.71
N PRO A 158 11.71 -4.14 5.21
CA PRO A 158 12.15 -5.52 5.33
C PRO A 158 12.52 -5.91 6.77
N LYS A 159 12.91 -4.93 7.61
CA LYS A 159 13.28 -5.18 9.01
C LYS A 159 12.02 -5.34 9.87
N ASP A 160 11.95 -6.43 10.61
CA ASP A 160 10.82 -6.77 11.48
C ASP A 160 10.64 -5.73 12.59
N GLU A 161 11.73 -5.25 13.19
CA GLU A 161 11.69 -4.21 14.22
C GLU A 161 11.15 -2.89 13.67
N ASP A 162 11.56 -2.47 12.47
CA ASP A 162 11.06 -1.23 11.85
C ASP A 162 9.53 -1.31 11.65
N ARG A 163 9.01 -2.47 11.25
CA ARG A 163 7.56 -2.69 11.08
C ARG A 163 6.83 -2.68 12.42
N ALA A 164 7.32 -3.41 13.41
CA ALA A 164 6.70 -3.45 14.73
C ALA A 164 6.68 -2.05 15.38
N ASN A 165 7.80 -1.32 15.29
CA ASN A 165 7.93 0.03 15.81
C ASN A 165 6.95 1.00 15.13
N VAL A 166 6.89 1.02 13.79
CA VAL A 166 5.96 1.93 13.09
C VAL A 166 4.51 1.57 13.34
N ILE A 167 4.16 0.28 13.46
CA ILE A 167 2.80 -0.15 13.80
C ILE A 167 2.44 0.26 15.23
N ALA A 168 3.37 0.14 16.17
CA ALA A 168 3.18 0.63 17.54
C ALA A 168 2.99 2.16 17.58
N TYR A 169 3.69 2.91 16.72
CA TYR A 169 3.46 4.34 16.55
C TYR A 169 2.11 4.65 15.90
N LEU A 170 1.73 3.98 14.81
CA LEU A 170 0.42 4.15 14.17
C LEU A 170 -0.74 3.91 15.13
N ARG A 171 -0.59 2.96 16.07
CA ARG A 171 -1.54 2.71 17.14
C ARG A 171 -1.74 3.92 18.07
N THR A 172 -0.71 4.76 18.28
CA THR A 172 -0.84 5.97 19.12
C THR A 172 -1.56 7.11 18.40
N LEU A 173 -1.68 7.06 17.07
CA LEU A 173 -2.41 8.02 16.25
C LEU A 173 -3.93 7.73 16.27
N SER A 174 -4.51 7.66 17.47
CA SER A 174 -5.93 7.40 17.66
C SER A 174 -6.38 7.97 19.00
N ASP A 175 -7.64 8.41 19.07
CA ASP A 175 -8.26 8.75 20.36
C ASP A 175 -8.55 7.49 21.19
N ASN A 176 -8.66 6.33 20.54
CA ASN A 176 -8.95 5.04 21.16
C ASN A 176 -7.98 3.97 20.64
N PRO A 177 -6.69 4.01 21.07
CA PRO A 177 -5.67 3.05 20.66
C PRO A 177 -6.13 1.61 20.90
N LYS A 178 -6.14 0.80 19.85
CA LYS A 178 -6.58 -0.60 19.92
C LYS A 178 -5.68 -1.41 20.87
N PRO A 179 -6.20 -2.43 21.57
CA PRO A 179 -5.38 -3.28 22.44
C PRO A 179 -4.30 -4.00 21.64
N LEU A 180 -3.11 -4.17 22.22
CA LEU A 180 -2.08 -5.01 21.60
C LEU A 180 -2.54 -6.48 21.63
N PRO A 181 -2.25 -7.26 20.57
CA PRO A 181 -2.56 -8.68 20.55
C PRO A 181 -1.70 -9.43 21.55
N THR A 182 -2.26 -10.48 22.16
CA THR A 182 -1.51 -11.33 23.09
C THR A 182 -0.52 -12.22 22.31
N PRO A 183 0.76 -12.26 22.70
CA PRO A 183 1.74 -13.22 22.18
C PRO A 183 1.16 -14.65 22.16
N GLY A 184 1.23 -15.32 21.00
CA GLY A 184 0.70 -16.68 20.80
C GLY A 184 -0.79 -16.81 20.45
N ALA A 185 -1.58 -15.73 20.41
CA ALA A 185 -3.01 -15.79 20.05
C ALA A 185 -3.31 -15.53 18.55
N SER A 186 -2.30 -15.18 17.74
CA SER A 186 -2.50 -14.67 16.36
C SER A 186 -2.88 -15.74 15.31
N ALA A 187 -2.96 -17.02 15.66
CA ALA A 187 -3.31 -18.06 14.69
C ALA A 187 -4.83 -18.27 14.51
N GLU A 188 -5.68 -17.75 15.40
CA GLU A 188 -7.09 -18.19 15.45
C GLU A 188 -8.08 -17.24 14.75
N ASN A 189 -7.69 -16.03 14.36
CA ASN A 189 -8.62 -15.12 13.64
C ASN A 189 -8.53 -15.21 12.11
N ALA A 190 -7.85 -16.25 11.58
CA ALA A 190 -7.78 -16.53 10.15
C ALA A 190 -8.66 -17.71 9.70
N ALA A 191 -9.35 -18.42 10.62
CA ALA A 191 -10.24 -19.52 10.24
C ALA A 191 -11.26 -19.86 11.34
N ALA A 192 -12.42 -19.20 11.32
CA ALA A 192 -13.65 -19.79 11.85
C ALA A 192 -14.70 -19.77 10.72
N PRO A 193 -15.18 -20.92 10.25
CA PRO A 193 -16.19 -20.97 9.21
C PRO A 193 -17.51 -20.42 9.74
N ALA A 194 -18.10 -19.49 8.99
CA ALA A 194 -19.46 -19.05 9.19
C ALA A 194 -20.39 -20.26 8.92
N GLU A 195 -20.73 -20.99 9.98
CA GLU A 195 -21.71 -22.05 9.93
C GLU A 195 -23.12 -21.45 9.97
N GLY A 196 -23.75 -21.43 8.80
CA GLY A 196 -25.19 -21.67 8.63
C GLY A 196 -26.18 -20.73 9.31
N ALA A 197 -26.55 -19.64 8.63
CA ALA A 197 -27.92 -19.12 8.69
C ALA A 197 -28.48 -19.07 7.26
N ALA A 198 -29.33 -20.04 6.96
CA ALA A 198 -30.04 -20.18 5.69
C ALA A 198 -30.93 -18.96 5.39
N PRO A 199 -31.16 -18.64 4.10
CA PRO A 199 -31.90 -17.44 3.70
C PRO A 199 -33.40 -17.57 3.99
N ALA A 200 -33.97 -16.55 4.63
CA ALA A 200 -35.41 -16.37 4.73
C ALA A 200 -35.99 -16.14 3.32
N LYS A 201 -36.91 -17.02 2.93
CA LYS A 201 -37.64 -17.06 1.66
C LYS A 201 -38.50 -15.80 1.46
N PRO A 202 -38.60 -15.23 0.25
CA PRO A 202 -39.56 -14.17 -0.05
C PRO A 202 -40.99 -14.73 -0.05
N ALA A 203 -41.90 -14.10 0.68
CA ALA A 203 -43.33 -14.37 0.56
C ALA A 203 -43.94 -13.44 -0.50
N GLU A 204 -44.25 -14.02 -1.65
CA GLU A 204 -45.10 -13.43 -2.68
C GLU A 204 -46.55 -13.84 -2.40
N GLY A 205 -47.49 -12.88 -2.45
CA GLY A 205 -48.91 -13.18 -2.61
C GLY A 205 -49.87 -12.40 -1.71
N ALA A 206 -50.24 -11.19 -2.12
CA ALA A 206 -51.59 -10.65 -1.95
C ALA A 206 -51.82 -9.49 -2.92
N ALA A 207 -52.66 -9.71 -3.93
CA ALA A 207 -53.28 -8.67 -4.76
C ALA A 207 -54.80 -8.71 -4.54
N PRO A 208 -55.59 -7.76 -5.06
CA PRO A 208 -55.54 -6.31 -4.86
C PRO A 208 -56.89 -5.79 -4.30
N ALA A 209 -56.90 -4.64 -3.61
CA ALA A 209 -58.14 -3.94 -3.27
C ALA A 209 -58.38 -2.77 -4.25
N ALA A 210 -59.54 -2.80 -4.90
CA ALA A 210 -60.04 -1.82 -5.87
C ALA A 210 -60.56 -0.53 -5.17
N PRO A 211 -60.88 0.56 -5.92
CA PRO A 211 -60.69 1.94 -5.50
C PRO A 211 -61.89 2.57 -4.76
N ALA A 212 -61.60 3.59 -3.95
CA ALA A 212 -62.61 4.48 -3.37
C ALA A 212 -63.06 5.55 -4.39
N PRO A 213 -64.35 5.94 -4.41
CA PRO A 213 -64.89 6.87 -5.38
C PRO A 213 -64.60 8.34 -5.03
N ALA A 214 -64.52 9.15 -6.08
CA ALA A 214 -64.38 10.60 -6.06
C ALA A 214 -65.58 11.30 -5.39
N ALA A 215 -65.28 12.37 -4.62
CA ALA A 215 -66.25 13.38 -4.23
C ALA A 215 -65.73 14.76 -4.64
N ALA A 216 -66.64 15.52 -5.24
CA ALA A 216 -66.42 16.69 -6.06
C ALA A 216 -66.21 17.99 -5.25
N ALA A 217 -65.63 18.98 -5.94
CA ALA A 217 -65.42 20.36 -5.50
C ALA A 217 -66.72 21.10 -5.13
N PRO A 218 -66.66 22.11 -4.24
CA PRO A 218 -67.68 23.14 -4.17
C PRO A 218 -67.32 24.35 -5.05
N ALA A 219 -68.32 24.82 -5.79
CA ALA A 219 -68.34 26.07 -6.56
C ALA A 219 -68.45 27.31 -5.64
N PRO A 220 -68.16 28.54 -6.14
CA PRO A 220 -68.08 29.75 -5.32
C PRO A 220 -69.46 30.37 -5.04
N ALA A 221 -69.62 31.02 -3.88
CA ALA A 221 -70.82 31.78 -3.52
C ALA A 221 -70.78 33.22 -4.08
N PRO A 222 -71.95 33.84 -4.38
CA PRO A 222 -72.04 35.12 -5.07
C PRO A 222 -72.00 36.33 -4.12
N ALA A 223 -71.71 37.48 -4.73
CA ALA A 223 -71.71 38.81 -4.14
C ALA A 223 -73.09 39.26 -3.63
N GLN A 224 -73.09 39.93 -2.47
CA GLN A 224 -73.78 41.20 -2.18
C GLN A 224 -72.96 41.99 -1.16
#